data_AF-A0A146KGR3-F1
#
_entry.id   AF-A0A146KGR3-F1
#
_cell.length_a   1.000
_cell.length_b   1.000
_cell.length_c   1.000
_cell.angle_alpha   90.00
_cell.angle_beta   90.00
_cell.angle_gamma   90.00
#
_symmetry.space_group_name_H-M   'P 1'
#
loop_
_entity.id
_entity.type
_entity.pdbx_description
1 polymer ?
#
loop_
_entity_poly.entity_id
_entity_poly.type
_entity_poly.pdbx_seq_one_letter_code
_entity_poly.pdbx_strand_id
1 'polypeptide(L)'
;MELDSKLAEKKVLQKLDELDGVQIQTINLSCNKIQTTDFISRMFRDGKFPQLRILLLNQNFITVVDLQNITTLLTLDVSQNPIKDFKLANTSSLKSLDAKEANITDQLFMKLLRETKARHLKLQQNKISNKGIDAVIKDQQLKKIINESLLSLDLKANPTELQSLLKIKNKYFSKEVKPLPQIGKPQSKPPSKPASRVQKANDINSLMNQMQTLQQEKNSSWPQALVGVLLGPDHILAKQAANYCNKGVCGALVMGIKCQPDIEEVCGQNFIRKCGTAYCKEIKVGNGLNCQQRCEAVLMTVQKMIDKQIEEK
;
A
#
# COMPACT_ATOMS: atom_id res chain seq x y z
N MET A 1 -32.97 -10.07 12.66
CA MET A 1 -31.62 -9.49 12.44
C MET A 1 -31.33 -9.19 10.96
N GLU A 2 -31.98 -9.87 9.99
CA GLU A 2 -31.79 -9.67 8.55
C GLU A 2 -32.46 -8.41 7.96
N LEU A 3 -33.51 -7.86 8.61
CA LEU A 3 -34.14 -6.61 8.18
C LEU A 3 -33.21 -5.39 8.31
N ASP A 4 -32.41 -5.34 9.39
CA ASP A 4 -31.52 -4.20 9.67
C ASP A 4 -30.30 -4.14 8.74
N SER A 5 -29.84 -5.27 8.19
CA SER A 5 -28.72 -5.31 7.26
C SER A 5 -29.13 -4.80 5.88
N LYS A 6 -30.31 -5.22 5.37
CA LYS A 6 -30.85 -4.71 4.10
C LYS A 6 -31.12 -3.20 4.14
N LEU A 7 -31.56 -2.68 5.28
CA LEU A 7 -31.75 -1.24 5.46
C LEU A 7 -30.43 -0.46 5.45
N ALA A 8 -29.36 -1.04 5.99
CA ALA A 8 -28.02 -0.43 5.94
C ALA A 8 -27.47 -0.41 4.51
N GLU A 9 -27.59 -1.51 3.76
CA GLU A 9 -27.17 -1.56 2.36
C GLU A 9 -27.93 -0.55 1.49
N LYS A 10 -29.26 -0.47 1.64
CA LYS A 10 -30.07 0.52 0.90
C LYS A 10 -29.63 1.96 1.16
N LYS A 11 -29.30 2.29 2.42
CA LYS A 11 -28.79 3.63 2.79
C LYS A 11 -27.41 3.91 2.17
N VAL A 12 -26.55 2.90 2.09
CA VAL A 12 -25.25 3.02 1.40
C VAL A 12 -25.47 3.31 -0.08
N LEU A 13 -26.36 2.56 -0.75
CA LEU A 13 -26.66 2.76 -2.16
C LEU A 13 -27.21 4.15 -2.45
N GLN A 14 -28.16 4.62 -1.64
CA GLN A 14 -28.73 5.96 -1.78
C GLN A 14 -27.64 7.04 -1.72
N LYS A 15 -26.72 6.95 -0.75
CA LYS A 15 -25.60 7.91 -0.64
C LYS A 15 -24.61 7.82 -1.80
N LEU A 16 -24.39 6.63 -2.35
CA LEU A 16 -23.50 6.47 -3.50
C LEU A 16 -24.16 6.97 -4.78
N ASP A 17 -25.49 6.89 -4.91
CA ASP A 17 -26.24 7.44 -6.03
C ASP A 17 -26.24 8.97 -6.03
N GLU A 18 -26.21 9.60 -4.86
CA GLU A 18 -26.03 11.07 -4.70
C GLU A 18 -24.65 11.57 -5.19
N LEU A 19 -23.70 10.66 -5.43
CA LEU A 19 -22.34 10.97 -5.89
C LEU A 19 -22.16 10.79 -7.41
N ASP A 20 -23.26 10.64 -8.16
CA ASP A 20 -23.19 10.49 -9.61
C ASP A 20 -22.50 11.69 -10.28
N GLY A 21 -21.65 11.41 -11.26
CA GLY A 21 -20.82 12.40 -11.95
C GLY A 21 -19.62 12.94 -11.15
N VAL A 22 -19.43 12.56 -9.88
CA VAL A 22 -18.26 12.96 -9.10
C VAL A 22 -17.06 12.05 -9.39
N GLN A 23 -15.89 12.63 -9.62
CA GLN A 23 -14.65 11.88 -9.81
C GLN A 23 -14.14 11.29 -8.49
N ILE A 24 -14.67 10.14 -8.10
CA ILE A 24 -14.30 9.46 -6.86
C ILE A 24 -13.16 8.48 -7.12
N GLN A 25 -12.07 8.66 -6.36
CA GLN A 25 -10.93 7.74 -6.37
C GLN A 25 -10.90 6.80 -5.16
N THR A 26 -11.58 7.18 -4.07
CA THR A 26 -11.57 6.44 -2.80
C THR A 26 -12.99 6.30 -2.29
N ILE A 27 -13.40 5.06 -2.04
CA ILE A 27 -14.68 4.74 -1.39
C ILE A 27 -14.38 3.98 -0.10
N ASN A 28 -14.91 4.48 1.01
CA ASN A 28 -14.85 3.83 2.31
C ASN A 28 -16.24 3.40 2.75
N LEU A 29 -16.46 2.09 2.79
CA LEU A 29 -17.69 1.42 3.18
C LEU A 29 -17.46 0.49 4.38
N SER A 30 -16.39 0.71 5.14
CA SER A 30 -16.03 -0.09 6.29
C SER A 30 -17.04 0.05 7.43
N CYS A 31 -17.11 -0.96 8.31
CA CYS A 31 -17.94 -0.94 9.52
C CYS A 31 -19.44 -0.79 9.24
N ASN A 32 -19.91 -1.36 8.13
CA ASN A 32 -21.33 -1.39 7.78
C ASN A 32 -21.90 -2.81 7.97
N LYS A 33 -23.06 -3.09 7.37
CA LYS A 33 -23.67 -4.42 7.36
C LYS A 33 -23.78 -4.99 5.94
N ILE A 34 -22.81 -4.67 5.09
CA ILE A 34 -22.81 -5.07 3.68
C ILE A 34 -22.56 -6.57 3.57
N GLN A 35 -23.34 -7.26 2.74
CA GLN A 35 -23.25 -8.72 2.57
C GLN A 35 -22.72 -9.15 1.20
N THR A 36 -22.83 -8.28 0.19
CA THR A 36 -22.42 -8.53 -1.19
C THR A 36 -21.69 -7.32 -1.77
N THR A 37 -20.79 -7.55 -2.73
CA THR A 37 -20.15 -6.50 -3.53
C THR A 37 -20.83 -6.28 -4.89
N ASP A 38 -21.93 -6.96 -5.18
CA ASP A 38 -22.59 -6.90 -6.51
C ASP A 38 -22.99 -5.48 -6.91
N PHE A 39 -23.38 -4.64 -5.95
CA PHE A 39 -23.68 -3.24 -6.24
C PHE A 39 -22.46 -2.45 -6.69
N ILE A 40 -21.27 -2.74 -6.15
CA ILE A 40 -20.02 -2.06 -6.55
C ILE A 40 -19.70 -2.41 -8.00
N SER A 41 -19.82 -3.69 -8.34
CA SER A 41 -19.63 -4.18 -9.71
C SER A 41 -20.65 -3.60 -10.69
N ARG A 42 -21.91 -3.40 -10.27
CA ARG A 42 -22.91 -2.68 -11.06
C ARG A 42 -22.54 -1.22 -11.26
N MET A 43 -22.19 -0.50 -10.19
CA MET A 43 -21.82 0.92 -10.27
C MET A 43 -20.58 1.15 -11.14
N PHE A 44 -19.61 0.23 -11.13
CA PHE A 44 -18.47 0.31 -12.03
C PHE A 44 -18.86 0.03 -13.49
N ARG A 45 -19.72 -0.97 -13.74
CA ARG A 45 -20.26 -1.27 -15.07
C ARG A 45 -21.04 -0.10 -15.65
N ASP A 46 -21.82 0.59 -14.81
CA ASP A 46 -22.61 1.76 -15.17
C ASP A 46 -21.74 3.03 -15.34
N GLY A 47 -20.43 2.92 -15.14
CA GLY A 47 -19.49 4.01 -15.32
C GLY A 47 -19.57 5.10 -14.25
N LYS A 48 -20.19 4.83 -13.09
CA LYS A 48 -20.34 5.82 -12.01
C LYS A 48 -19.01 6.20 -11.37
N PHE A 49 -18.10 5.24 -11.22
CA PHE A 49 -16.80 5.45 -10.55
C PHE A 49 -15.62 5.01 -11.43
N PRO A 50 -15.42 5.64 -12.61
CA PRO A 50 -14.44 5.19 -13.60
C PRO A 50 -12.99 5.40 -13.14
N GLN A 51 -12.79 6.16 -12.05
CA GLN A 51 -11.48 6.48 -11.47
C GLN A 51 -11.27 5.84 -10.10
N LEU A 52 -12.09 4.85 -9.71
CA LEU A 52 -11.97 4.21 -8.39
C LEU A 52 -10.63 3.48 -8.26
N ARG A 53 -9.82 3.88 -7.29
CA ARG A 53 -8.49 3.33 -7.00
C ARG A 53 -8.38 2.65 -5.64
N ILE A 54 -9.15 3.11 -4.65
CA ILE A 54 -9.12 2.60 -3.28
C ILE A 54 -10.53 2.23 -2.85
N LEU A 55 -10.70 0.99 -2.43
CA LEU A 55 -11.96 0.48 -1.92
C LEU A 55 -11.75 -0.17 -0.54
N LEU A 56 -12.37 0.41 0.48
CA LEU A 56 -12.32 -0.10 1.85
C LEU A 56 -13.68 -0.70 2.22
N LEU A 57 -13.69 -1.99 2.52
CA LEU A 57 -14.86 -2.82 2.82
C LEU A 57 -14.69 -3.60 4.13
N ASN A 58 -13.68 -3.26 4.95
CA ASN A 58 -13.39 -4.01 6.17
C ASN A 58 -14.52 -3.93 7.20
N GLN A 59 -14.65 -4.94 8.06
CA GLN A 59 -15.69 -5.02 9.09
C GLN A 59 -17.11 -4.94 8.52
N ASN A 60 -17.41 -5.83 7.57
CA ASN A 60 -18.76 -6.03 7.03
C ASN A 60 -19.14 -7.52 7.19
N PHE A 61 -20.15 -7.99 6.47
CA PHE A 61 -20.59 -9.39 6.42
C PHE A 61 -20.45 -9.99 5.01
N ILE A 62 -19.47 -9.51 4.25
CA ILE A 62 -19.25 -9.95 2.88
C ILE A 62 -18.80 -11.41 2.91
N THR A 63 -19.42 -12.25 2.08
CA THR A 63 -19.03 -13.66 1.94
C THR A 63 -18.40 -13.97 0.58
N VAL A 64 -18.70 -13.17 -0.44
CA VAL A 64 -18.13 -13.27 -1.78
C VAL A 64 -17.66 -11.89 -2.20
N VAL A 65 -16.39 -11.80 -2.58
CA VAL A 65 -15.81 -10.58 -3.16
C VAL A 65 -15.82 -10.72 -4.68
N ASP A 66 -16.87 -10.19 -5.31
CA ASP A 66 -17.00 -10.11 -6.76
C ASP A 66 -16.74 -8.66 -7.21
N LEU A 67 -15.52 -8.43 -7.68
CA LEU A 67 -15.04 -7.14 -8.20
C LEU A 67 -14.41 -7.34 -9.57
N GLN A 68 -14.91 -8.33 -10.32
CA GLN A 68 -14.43 -8.60 -11.65
C GLN A 68 -14.56 -7.34 -12.51
N ASN A 69 -13.54 -7.05 -13.30
CA ASN A 69 -13.49 -5.93 -14.24
C ASN A 69 -13.34 -4.53 -13.62
N ILE A 70 -13.12 -4.37 -12.31
CA ILE A 70 -12.69 -3.09 -11.74
C ILE A 70 -11.19 -2.90 -12.00
N THR A 71 -10.85 -2.56 -13.25
CA THR A 71 -9.47 -2.53 -13.75
C THR A 71 -8.62 -1.41 -13.16
N THR A 72 -9.23 -0.37 -12.59
CA THR A 72 -8.55 0.79 -12.01
C THR A 72 -8.18 0.62 -10.54
N LEU A 73 -8.72 -0.41 -9.87
CA LEU A 73 -8.54 -0.61 -8.44
C LEU A 73 -7.07 -0.93 -8.12
N LEU A 74 -6.47 -0.19 -7.19
CA LEU A 74 -5.09 -0.36 -6.73
C LEU A 74 -5.02 -0.97 -5.34
N THR A 75 -5.95 -0.60 -4.47
CA THR A 75 -5.98 -1.02 -3.06
C THR A 75 -7.38 -1.51 -2.71
N LEU A 76 -7.44 -2.72 -2.16
CA LEU A 76 -8.65 -3.34 -1.65
C LEU A 76 -8.43 -3.77 -0.20
N ASP A 77 -9.32 -3.36 0.70
CA ASP A 77 -9.38 -3.86 2.07
C ASP A 77 -10.71 -4.55 2.30
N VAL A 78 -10.67 -5.87 2.52
CA VAL A 78 -11.83 -6.70 2.86
C VAL A 78 -11.63 -7.41 4.20
N SER A 79 -10.71 -6.90 5.02
CA SER A 79 -10.39 -7.50 6.31
C SER A 79 -11.61 -7.59 7.24
N GLN A 80 -11.62 -8.58 8.14
CA GLN A 80 -12.72 -8.81 9.08
C GLN A 80 -14.08 -9.00 8.39
N ASN A 81 -14.09 -9.76 7.29
CA ASN A 81 -15.30 -10.25 6.62
C ASN A 81 -15.28 -11.78 6.57
N PRO A 82 -16.41 -12.49 6.66
CA PRO A 82 -16.45 -13.95 6.56
C PRO A 82 -16.33 -14.45 5.10
N ILE A 83 -15.23 -14.11 4.42
CA ILE A 83 -15.02 -14.43 3.00
C ILE A 83 -14.98 -15.95 2.79
N LYS A 84 -15.77 -16.41 1.83
CA LYS A 84 -15.84 -17.78 1.32
C LYS A 84 -15.36 -17.87 -0.11
N ASP A 85 -15.44 -16.77 -0.87
CA ASP A 85 -14.96 -16.75 -2.24
C ASP A 85 -14.39 -15.40 -2.70
N PHE A 86 -13.43 -15.48 -3.63
CA PHE A 86 -12.89 -14.35 -4.37
C PHE A 86 -13.19 -14.54 -5.85
N LYS A 87 -13.51 -13.42 -6.49
CA LYS A 87 -13.67 -13.25 -7.93
C LYS A 87 -12.99 -11.95 -8.32
N LEU A 88 -11.67 -12.03 -8.45
CA LEU A 88 -10.80 -10.89 -8.73
C LEU A 88 -10.19 -10.95 -10.14
N ALA A 89 -10.77 -11.79 -11.01
CA ALA A 89 -10.38 -11.83 -12.41
C ALA A 89 -10.45 -10.43 -13.02
N ASN A 90 -9.40 -10.06 -13.77
CA ASN A 90 -9.25 -8.76 -14.43
C ASN A 90 -9.07 -7.53 -13.52
N THR A 91 -8.83 -7.67 -12.21
CA THR A 91 -8.35 -6.55 -11.38
C THR A 91 -6.85 -6.32 -11.62
N SER A 92 -6.46 -6.04 -12.86
CA SER A 92 -5.06 -6.06 -13.31
C SER A 92 -4.17 -5.03 -12.65
N SER A 93 -4.76 -3.92 -12.18
CA SER A 93 -4.03 -2.85 -11.50
C SER A 93 -3.95 -3.04 -9.99
N LEU A 94 -4.60 -4.06 -9.42
CA LEU A 94 -4.62 -4.28 -7.98
C LEU A 94 -3.19 -4.53 -7.51
N LYS A 95 -2.68 -3.67 -6.62
CA LYS A 95 -1.33 -3.76 -6.04
C LYS A 95 -1.36 -4.27 -4.61
N SER A 96 -2.39 -3.92 -3.85
CA SER A 96 -2.50 -4.23 -2.43
C SER A 96 -3.86 -4.82 -2.09
N LEU A 97 -3.85 -5.96 -1.40
CA LEU A 97 -5.03 -6.60 -0.84
C LEU A 97 -4.81 -6.88 0.64
N ASP A 98 -5.68 -6.29 1.47
CA ASP A 98 -5.82 -6.65 2.87
C ASP A 98 -7.04 -7.55 3.06
N ALA A 99 -6.79 -8.77 3.52
CA ALA A 99 -7.79 -9.76 3.88
C ALA A 99 -7.43 -10.42 5.22
N LYS A 100 -6.95 -9.61 6.17
CA LYS A 100 -6.77 -10.03 7.57
C LYS A 100 -8.09 -10.49 8.18
N GLU A 101 -8.05 -11.58 8.97
CA GLU A 101 -9.25 -12.12 9.65
C GLU A 101 -10.43 -12.37 8.70
N ALA A 102 -10.14 -12.79 7.47
CA ALA A 102 -11.14 -12.95 6.41
C ALA A 102 -11.65 -14.40 6.23
N ASN A 103 -11.33 -15.29 7.18
CA ASN A 103 -11.67 -16.72 7.13
C ASN A 103 -11.07 -17.48 5.91
N ILE A 104 -9.91 -17.04 5.41
CA ILE A 104 -9.26 -17.65 4.26
C ILE A 104 -8.69 -19.03 4.63
N THR A 105 -9.15 -20.07 3.92
CA THR A 105 -8.66 -21.45 4.04
C THR A 105 -7.52 -21.73 3.06
N ASP A 106 -6.87 -22.89 3.16
CA ASP A 106 -5.84 -23.33 2.21
C ASP A 106 -6.31 -23.29 0.75
N GLN A 107 -7.53 -23.76 0.48
CA GLN A 107 -8.12 -23.76 -0.86
C GLN A 107 -8.33 -22.33 -1.39
N LEU A 108 -8.90 -21.46 -0.54
CA LEU A 108 -9.17 -20.08 -0.92
C LEU A 108 -7.89 -19.27 -1.08
N PHE A 109 -6.85 -19.56 -0.29
CA PHE A 109 -5.52 -18.94 -0.45
C PHE A 109 -4.91 -19.28 -1.82
N MET A 110 -4.92 -20.55 -2.22
CA MET A 110 -4.45 -20.96 -3.54
C MET A 110 -5.27 -20.32 -4.67
N LYS A 111 -6.61 -20.29 -4.53
CA LYS A 111 -7.50 -19.62 -5.50
C LYS A 111 -7.16 -18.13 -5.62
N LEU A 112 -7.02 -17.44 -4.49
CA LEU A 112 -6.66 -16.03 -4.43
C LEU A 112 -5.37 -15.75 -5.20
N LEU A 113 -4.31 -16.54 -4.96
CA LEU A 113 -3.03 -16.38 -5.66
C LEU A 113 -3.13 -16.57 -7.19
N ARG A 114 -4.07 -17.38 -7.69
CA ARG A 114 -4.28 -17.54 -9.14
C ARG A 114 -5.04 -16.38 -9.76
N GLU A 115 -5.96 -15.79 -9.02
CA GLU A 115 -6.86 -14.75 -9.54
C GLU A 115 -6.30 -13.33 -9.39
N THR A 116 -5.49 -13.09 -8.35
CA THR A 116 -4.97 -11.75 -8.05
C THR A 116 -3.62 -11.48 -8.69
N LYS A 117 -3.41 -10.23 -9.10
CA LYS A 117 -2.10 -9.68 -9.46
C LYS A 117 -1.51 -8.76 -8.38
N ALA A 118 -2.13 -8.71 -7.20
CA ALA A 118 -1.65 -7.93 -6.07
C ALA A 118 -0.22 -8.33 -5.71
N ARG A 119 0.62 -7.34 -5.43
CA ARG A 119 2.02 -7.49 -5.02
C ARG A 119 2.18 -7.53 -3.50
N HIS A 120 1.21 -6.98 -2.78
CA HIS A 120 1.16 -6.94 -1.33
C HIS A 120 -0.09 -7.67 -0.86
N LEU A 121 0.11 -8.79 -0.15
CA LEU A 121 -0.98 -9.59 0.43
C LEU A 121 -0.86 -9.62 1.94
N LYS A 122 -1.86 -9.07 2.64
CA LYS A 122 -2.00 -9.14 4.09
C LYS A 122 -3.08 -10.15 4.44
N LEU A 123 -2.66 -11.31 4.91
CA LEU A 123 -3.53 -12.48 5.16
C LEU A 123 -3.41 -12.96 6.61
N GLN A 124 -3.11 -12.07 7.55
CA GLN A 124 -2.92 -12.43 8.95
C GLN A 124 -4.21 -12.99 9.57
N GLN A 125 -4.07 -13.86 10.57
CA GLN A 125 -5.18 -14.38 11.37
C GLN A 125 -6.28 -15.06 10.52
N ASN A 126 -5.85 -15.82 9.51
CA ASN A 126 -6.74 -16.66 8.71
C ASN A 126 -6.57 -18.14 9.11
N LYS A 127 -7.11 -19.05 8.29
CA LYS A 127 -7.07 -20.51 8.49
C LYS A 127 -6.13 -21.18 7.49
N ILE A 128 -5.06 -20.49 7.10
CA ILE A 128 -4.04 -21.02 6.21
C ILE A 128 -3.11 -21.89 7.04
N SER A 129 -2.94 -23.16 6.67
CA SER A 129 -2.11 -24.13 7.37
C SER A 129 -0.82 -24.44 6.60
N ASN A 130 0.08 -25.20 7.21
CA ASN A 130 1.27 -25.71 6.50
C ASN A 130 0.92 -26.48 5.23
N LYS A 131 -0.25 -27.16 5.18
CA LYS A 131 -0.71 -27.89 3.98
C LYS A 131 -0.97 -26.93 2.82
N GLY A 132 -1.58 -25.77 3.06
CA GLY A 132 -1.81 -24.75 2.04
C GLY A 132 -0.51 -24.17 1.52
N ILE A 133 0.44 -23.87 2.41
CA ILE A 133 1.78 -23.40 2.02
C ILE A 133 2.51 -24.44 1.18
N ASP A 134 2.54 -25.70 1.62
CA ASP A 134 3.22 -26.79 0.90
C ASP A 134 2.58 -27.04 -0.47
N ALA A 135 1.25 -26.94 -0.58
CA ALA A 135 0.53 -27.05 -1.85
C ALA A 135 0.96 -25.95 -2.82
N VAL A 136 1.08 -24.70 -2.34
CA VAL A 136 1.59 -23.57 -3.14
C VAL A 136 3.04 -23.78 -3.56
N ILE A 137 3.90 -24.33 -2.70
CA ILE A 137 5.31 -24.62 -3.03
C ILE A 137 5.43 -25.70 -4.10
N LYS A 138 4.55 -26.72 -4.05
CA LYS A 138 4.55 -27.83 -5.01
C LYS A 138 4.01 -27.42 -6.38
N ASP A 139 3.03 -26.51 -6.41
CA ASP A 139 2.50 -25.92 -7.63
C ASP A 139 3.51 -24.93 -8.25
N GLN A 140 4.12 -25.31 -9.38
CA GLN A 140 5.17 -24.49 -10.02
C GLN A 140 4.65 -23.12 -10.48
N GLN A 141 3.38 -23.01 -10.89
CA GLN A 141 2.82 -21.74 -11.34
C GLN A 141 2.61 -20.80 -10.14
N LEU A 142 2.02 -21.30 -9.06
CA LEU A 142 1.82 -20.49 -7.84
C LEU A 142 3.15 -20.10 -7.20
N LYS A 143 4.10 -21.03 -7.15
CA LYS A 143 5.46 -20.75 -6.69
C LYS A 143 6.12 -19.64 -7.52
N LYS A 144 5.92 -19.62 -8.84
CA LYS A 144 6.41 -18.55 -9.72
C LYS A 144 5.77 -17.21 -9.35
N ILE A 145 4.45 -17.17 -9.16
CA ILE A 145 3.72 -15.97 -8.74
C ILE A 145 4.29 -15.42 -7.42
N ILE A 146 4.49 -16.27 -6.41
CA ILE A 146 5.06 -15.85 -5.13
C ILE A 146 6.47 -15.28 -5.28
N ASN A 147 7.32 -15.91 -6.09
CA ASN A 147 8.73 -15.50 -6.19
C ASN A 147 8.94 -14.28 -7.09
N GLU A 148 8.11 -14.10 -8.12
CA GLU A 148 8.34 -13.08 -9.15
C GLU A 148 7.38 -11.90 -9.05
N SER A 149 6.15 -12.12 -8.55
CA SER A 149 5.10 -11.09 -8.55
C SER A 149 4.83 -10.52 -7.16
N LEU A 150 4.95 -11.33 -6.10
CA LEU A 150 4.72 -10.86 -4.73
C LEU A 150 5.96 -10.17 -4.16
N LEU A 151 5.73 -8.95 -3.69
CA LEU A 151 6.69 -8.14 -2.94
C LEU A 151 6.56 -8.42 -1.44
N SER A 152 5.33 -8.44 -0.93
CA SER A 152 5.05 -8.80 0.46
C SER A 152 3.90 -9.78 0.60
N LEU A 153 4.07 -10.72 1.54
CA LEU A 153 3.09 -11.70 1.96
C LEU A 153 3.16 -11.79 3.48
N ASP A 154 2.13 -11.33 4.17
CA ASP A 154 2.03 -11.41 5.63
C ASP A 154 1.02 -12.49 6.02
N LEU A 155 1.55 -13.55 6.64
CA LEU A 155 0.80 -14.70 7.12
C LEU A 155 0.83 -14.84 8.65
N LYS A 156 1.20 -13.78 9.38
CA LYS A 156 1.27 -13.82 10.85
C LYS A 156 -0.03 -14.33 11.48
N ALA A 157 0.11 -15.10 12.55
CA ALA A 157 -1.00 -15.66 13.31
C ALA A 157 -1.98 -16.52 12.49
N ASN A 158 -1.51 -17.11 11.39
CA ASN A 158 -2.13 -18.30 10.81
C ASN A 158 -1.60 -19.56 11.50
N PRO A 159 -2.31 -20.70 11.44
CA PRO A 159 -1.83 -22.00 11.93
C PRO A 159 -0.73 -22.60 11.02
N THR A 160 0.33 -21.82 10.77
CA THR A 160 1.49 -22.20 9.95
C THR A 160 2.76 -22.14 10.78
N GLU A 161 3.66 -23.09 10.55
CA GLU A 161 5.06 -22.99 10.92
C GLU A 161 5.79 -22.20 9.82
N LEU A 162 6.18 -20.96 10.12
CA LEU A 162 6.82 -20.04 9.16
C LEU A 162 8.11 -20.58 8.51
N GLN A 163 8.67 -21.68 9.02
CA GLN A 163 9.90 -22.29 8.53
C GLN A 163 9.83 -22.67 7.04
N SER A 164 8.69 -23.17 6.55
CA SER A 164 8.55 -23.56 5.14
C SER A 164 8.62 -22.36 4.18
N LEU A 165 8.10 -21.20 4.59
CA LEU A 165 8.14 -19.97 3.79
C LEU A 165 9.52 -19.31 3.80
N LEU A 166 10.21 -19.36 4.95
CA LEU A 166 11.58 -18.85 5.05
C LEU A 166 12.54 -19.59 4.11
N LYS A 167 12.35 -20.90 3.90
CA LYS A 167 13.11 -21.67 2.91
C LYS A 167 12.93 -21.14 1.48
N ILE A 168 11.74 -20.65 1.12
CA ILE A 168 11.48 -20.05 -0.20
C ILE A 168 12.26 -18.74 -0.34
N LYS A 169 12.05 -17.79 0.59
CA LYS A 169 12.70 -16.47 0.50
C LYS A 169 14.22 -16.60 0.53
N ASN A 170 14.78 -17.43 1.43
CA ASN A 170 16.22 -17.61 1.53
C ASN A 170 16.85 -18.17 0.24
N LYS A 171 16.17 -19.01 -0.55
CA LYS A 171 16.70 -19.55 -1.80
C LYS A 171 16.83 -18.50 -2.92
N TYR A 172 15.99 -17.47 -2.92
CA TYR A 172 15.99 -16.45 -3.98
C TYR A 172 16.75 -15.18 -3.60
N PHE A 173 16.79 -14.83 -2.30
CA PHE A 173 17.62 -13.73 -1.80
C PHE A 173 19.11 -14.09 -1.66
N SER A 174 19.48 -15.38 -1.74
CA SER A 174 20.87 -15.85 -1.71
C SER A 174 21.55 -15.92 -3.08
N LYS A 175 20.91 -15.42 -4.16
CA LYS A 175 21.65 -15.10 -5.38
C LYS A 175 22.70 -14.07 -5.00
N GLU A 176 23.96 -14.48 -4.99
CA GLU A 176 25.11 -13.66 -4.61
C GLU A 176 24.94 -12.25 -5.15
N VAL A 177 24.85 -11.28 -4.21
CA VAL A 177 24.90 -9.87 -4.56
C VAL A 177 26.26 -9.69 -5.22
N LYS A 178 26.27 -9.57 -6.56
CA LYS A 178 27.48 -9.23 -7.29
C LYS A 178 28.08 -8.00 -6.60
N PRO A 179 29.37 -8.02 -6.22
CA PRO A 179 29.99 -6.87 -5.59
C PRO A 179 29.71 -5.63 -6.43
N LEU A 180 29.30 -4.55 -5.75
CA LEU A 180 29.01 -3.28 -6.41
C LEU A 180 30.19 -2.93 -7.33
N PRO A 181 29.93 -2.61 -8.61
CA PRO A 181 30.96 -2.06 -9.47
C PRO A 181 31.61 -0.89 -8.73
N GLN A 182 32.93 -0.92 -8.61
CA GLN A 182 33.66 0.19 -8.00
C GLN A 182 33.26 1.47 -8.72
N ILE A 183 32.82 2.46 -7.94
CA ILE A 183 32.37 3.75 -8.45
C ILE A 183 33.56 4.42 -9.14
N GLY A 184 33.62 4.31 -10.46
CA GLY A 184 34.48 5.13 -11.29
C GLY A 184 34.10 6.60 -11.11
N LYS A 185 35.11 7.47 -11.11
CA LYS A 185 34.97 8.91 -10.93
C LYS A 185 33.89 9.50 -11.85
N PRO A 186 33.15 10.53 -11.41
CA PRO A 186 32.04 11.10 -12.18
C PRO A 186 32.56 11.70 -13.50
N GLN A 187 32.08 11.17 -14.62
CA GLN A 187 32.20 11.83 -15.91
C GLN A 187 31.03 12.81 -16.08
N SER A 188 31.35 14.09 -16.09
CA SER A 188 30.44 15.19 -16.36
C SER A 188 30.16 15.29 -17.87
N LYS A 189 28.95 14.94 -18.29
CA LYS A 189 28.37 15.46 -19.54
C LYS A 189 26.92 15.89 -19.31
N PRO A 190 26.56 17.15 -19.61
CA PRO A 190 25.18 17.61 -19.54
C PRO A 190 24.42 17.21 -20.82
N PRO A 191 23.20 16.66 -20.74
CA PRO A 191 22.34 16.54 -21.89
C PRO A 191 21.52 17.83 -22.09
N SER A 192 21.55 18.34 -23.32
CA SER A 192 20.70 19.43 -23.79
C SER A 192 19.57 18.87 -24.66
N LYS A 193 18.32 19.08 -24.26
CA LYS A 193 17.15 19.47 -25.09
C LYS A 193 15.85 19.55 -24.26
N PRO A 194 14.86 20.35 -24.71
CA PRO A 194 13.79 20.86 -23.86
C PRO A 194 12.56 19.96 -23.82
N ALA A 195 12.01 19.75 -22.62
CA ALA A 195 10.75 19.04 -22.42
C ALA A 195 9.57 20.03 -22.42
N SER A 196 8.59 19.74 -23.26
CA SER A 196 7.29 20.38 -23.35
C SER A 196 6.43 20.09 -22.12
N ARG A 197 6.12 21.16 -21.39
CA ARG A 197 4.89 21.49 -20.65
C ARG A 197 3.85 20.36 -20.45
N VAL A 198 4.18 19.39 -19.60
CA VAL A 198 3.18 18.66 -18.78
C VAL A 198 3.23 19.27 -17.39
N GLN A 199 2.06 19.53 -16.79
CA GLN A 199 1.92 20.14 -15.46
C GLN A 199 2.95 19.53 -14.50
N LYS A 200 3.96 20.32 -14.13
CA LYS A 200 5.03 19.89 -13.23
C LYS A 200 4.36 19.44 -11.94
N ALA A 201 4.44 18.14 -11.67
CA ALA A 201 4.36 17.61 -10.32
C ALA A 201 5.18 18.55 -9.42
N ASN A 202 4.61 18.91 -8.27
CA ASN A 202 5.21 19.86 -7.33
C ASN A 202 6.70 19.59 -7.22
N ASP A 203 7.52 20.56 -7.65
CA ASP A 203 8.97 20.47 -7.49
C ASP A 203 9.25 20.10 -6.03
N ILE A 204 10.16 19.16 -5.78
CA ILE A 204 10.53 18.74 -4.41
C ILE A 204 10.85 19.97 -3.57
N ASN A 205 11.44 21.01 -4.16
CA ASN A 205 11.68 22.29 -3.50
C ASN A 205 10.38 22.96 -3.02
N SER A 206 9.31 22.91 -3.82
CA SER A 206 7.98 23.41 -3.44
C SER A 206 7.39 22.61 -2.27
N LEU A 207 7.48 21.28 -2.30
CA LEU A 207 7.01 20.42 -1.21
C LEU A 207 7.82 20.65 0.08
N MET A 208 9.13 20.85 -0.04
CA MET A 208 10.01 21.18 1.08
C MET A 208 9.65 22.55 1.69
N ASN A 209 9.39 23.55 0.85
CA ASN A 209 8.95 24.87 1.31
C ASN A 209 7.60 24.79 2.04
N GLN A 210 6.62 24.06 1.49
CA GLN A 210 5.33 23.84 2.17
C GLN A 210 5.51 23.14 3.51
N MET A 211 6.38 22.12 3.58
CA MET A 211 6.69 21.42 4.82
C MET A 211 7.30 22.38 5.86
N GLN A 212 8.22 23.26 5.43
CA GLN A 212 8.81 24.28 6.30
C GLN A 212 7.78 25.31 6.79
N THR A 213 6.87 25.76 5.93
CA THR A 213 5.76 26.65 6.32
C THR A 213 4.86 25.99 7.37
N LEU A 214 4.42 24.75 7.16
CA LEU A 214 3.61 24.00 8.12
C LEU A 214 4.32 23.74 9.45
N GLN A 215 5.64 23.53 9.39
CA GLN A 215 6.50 23.38 10.56
C GLN A 215 6.48 24.67 11.41
N GLN A 216 6.63 25.83 10.76
CA GLN A 216 6.69 27.14 11.41
C GLN A 216 5.32 27.62 11.93
N GLU A 217 4.28 27.61 11.09
CA GLU A 217 2.97 28.17 11.42
C GLU A 217 2.25 27.40 12.53
N LYS A 218 2.40 26.07 12.54
CA LYS A 218 1.69 25.19 13.49
C LYS A 218 2.58 24.68 14.62
N ASN A 219 3.82 25.15 14.71
CA ASN A 219 4.84 24.63 15.63
C ASN A 219 4.91 23.08 15.59
N SER A 220 4.84 22.52 14.37
CA SER A 220 4.76 21.08 14.16
C SER A 220 6.15 20.46 13.99
N SER A 221 6.30 19.17 14.32
CA SER A 221 7.55 18.44 14.02
C SER A 221 7.63 18.07 12.54
N TRP A 222 8.84 17.88 12.02
CA TRP A 222 9.06 17.53 10.61
C TRP A 222 8.22 16.35 10.09
N PRO A 223 8.06 15.23 10.82
CA PRO A 223 7.18 14.15 10.37
C PRO A 223 5.69 14.53 10.32
N GLN A 224 5.24 15.46 11.17
CA GLN A 224 3.87 15.98 11.12
C GLN A 224 3.67 16.87 9.90
N ALA A 225 4.63 17.75 9.63
CA ALA A 225 4.63 18.58 8.43
C ALA A 225 4.70 17.73 7.15
N LEU A 226 5.50 16.65 7.15
CA LEU A 226 5.56 15.67 6.05
C LEU A 226 4.18 15.05 5.77
N VAL A 227 3.47 14.61 6.81
CA VAL A 227 2.08 14.11 6.66
C VAL A 227 1.16 15.22 6.15
N GLY A 228 1.31 16.44 6.67
CA GLY A 228 0.53 17.59 6.25
C GLY A 228 0.64 17.88 4.76
N VAL A 229 1.85 17.77 4.20
CA VAL A 229 2.11 17.91 2.75
C VAL A 229 1.55 16.73 1.95
N LEU A 230 1.71 15.49 2.43
CA LEU A 230 1.33 14.29 1.68
C LEU A 230 -0.18 14.00 1.72
N LEU A 231 -0.86 14.27 2.83
CA LEU A 231 -2.25 13.86 3.09
C LEU A 231 -3.16 15.01 3.55
N GLY A 232 -2.63 16.20 3.76
CA GLY A 232 -3.34 17.35 4.32
C GLY A 232 -3.06 17.58 5.81
N PRO A 233 -3.09 18.84 6.28
CA PRO A 233 -2.61 19.22 7.61
C PRO A 233 -3.46 18.71 8.78
N ASP A 234 -4.73 18.35 8.54
CA ASP A 234 -5.66 17.89 9.58
C ASP A 234 -5.78 16.36 9.64
N HIS A 235 -4.95 15.65 8.87
CA HIS A 235 -4.99 14.19 8.81
C HIS A 235 -4.62 13.55 10.16
N ILE A 236 -5.33 12.48 10.57
CA ILE A 236 -5.12 11.81 11.87
C ILE A 236 -3.68 11.33 12.08
N LEU A 237 -2.99 10.94 10.99
CA LEU A 237 -1.59 10.54 11.04
C LEU A 237 -0.64 11.68 11.44
N ALA A 238 -0.97 12.94 11.15
CA ALA A 238 -0.16 14.08 11.57
C ALA A 238 -0.18 14.21 13.11
N LYS A 239 -1.28 13.86 13.77
CA LYS A 239 -1.33 13.82 15.25
C LYS A 239 -0.50 12.66 15.82
N GLN A 240 -0.40 11.55 15.07
CA GLN A 240 0.35 10.36 15.50
C GLN A 240 1.86 10.45 15.21
N ALA A 241 2.27 11.25 14.21
CA ALA A 241 3.64 11.27 13.71
C ALA A 241 4.69 11.63 14.79
N ALA A 242 4.37 12.59 15.67
CA ALA A 242 5.25 12.99 16.78
C ALA A 242 5.51 11.85 17.78
N ASN A 243 4.50 11.01 18.03
CA ASN A 243 4.60 9.90 18.98
C ASN A 243 5.57 8.80 18.51
N TYR A 244 5.83 8.68 17.21
CA TYR A 244 6.78 7.69 16.69
C TYR A 244 8.22 8.07 17.00
N CYS A 245 8.56 9.37 16.88
CA CYS A 245 9.87 9.88 17.25
C CYS A 245 10.17 9.65 18.73
N ASN A 246 9.19 9.88 19.61
CA ASN A 246 9.31 9.65 21.05
C ASN A 246 9.52 8.17 21.42
N LYS A 247 9.20 7.25 20.52
CA LYS A 247 9.41 5.80 20.69
C LYS A 247 10.71 5.30 20.05
N GLY A 248 11.62 6.21 19.66
CA GLY A 248 12.90 5.87 19.04
C GLY A 248 12.81 5.43 17.57
N VAL A 249 11.62 5.46 16.97
CA VAL A 249 11.40 5.08 15.57
C VAL A 249 11.41 6.33 14.70
N CYS A 250 11.99 6.24 13.49
CA CYS A 250 12.00 7.39 12.60
C CYS A 250 10.58 7.73 12.11
N GLY A 251 9.99 8.79 12.65
CA GLY A 251 8.67 9.27 12.26
C GLY A 251 8.55 9.55 10.75
N ALA A 252 9.61 10.07 10.12
CA ALA A 252 9.64 10.31 8.67
C ALA A 252 9.41 9.01 7.86
N LEU A 253 10.12 7.94 8.21
CA LEU A 253 10.00 6.64 7.55
C LEU A 253 8.60 6.03 7.77
N VAL A 254 8.13 6.01 9.02
CA VAL A 254 6.81 5.43 9.34
C VAL A 254 5.70 6.19 8.63
N MET A 255 5.78 7.52 8.58
CA MET A 255 4.81 8.35 7.87
C MET A 255 4.91 8.17 6.36
N GLY A 256 6.13 8.11 5.80
CA GLY A 256 6.32 7.81 4.38
C GLY A 256 5.65 6.49 3.95
N ILE A 257 5.80 5.45 4.77
CA ILE A 257 5.16 4.15 4.56
C ILE A 257 3.63 4.25 4.71
N LYS A 258 3.13 4.87 5.80
CA LYS A 258 1.70 4.93 6.07
C LYS A 258 0.93 5.82 5.09
N CYS A 259 1.54 6.89 4.59
CA CYS A 259 0.93 7.79 3.63
C CYS A 259 0.84 7.20 2.22
N GLN A 260 1.71 6.23 1.91
CA GLN A 260 1.77 5.57 0.61
C GLN A 260 2.08 4.07 0.81
N PRO A 261 1.07 3.26 1.17
CA PRO A 261 1.30 1.84 1.46
C PRO A 261 1.86 1.04 0.27
N ASP A 262 1.57 1.50 -0.95
CA ASP A 262 2.06 0.92 -2.20
C ASP A 262 3.55 1.17 -2.47
N ILE A 263 4.18 2.07 -1.71
CA ILE A 263 5.63 2.30 -1.76
C ILE A 263 6.34 1.84 -0.48
N GLU A 264 5.68 1.11 0.42
CA GLU A 264 6.24 0.71 1.73
C GLU A 264 7.63 0.07 1.61
N GLU A 265 7.80 -0.88 0.69
CA GLU A 265 9.09 -1.56 0.48
C GLU A 265 10.13 -0.64 -0.18
N VAL A 266 9.72 0.17 -1.15
CA VAL A 266 10.63 1.07 -1.89
C VAL A 266 11.09 2.23 -1.01
N CYS A 267 10.16 2.86 -0.29
CA CYS A 267 10.45 3.84 0.75
C CYS A 267 11.30 3.20 1.82
N GLY A 268 10.96 2.02 2.34
CA GLY A 268 11.75 1.31 3.35
C GLY A 268 13.19 1.06 2.91
N GLN A 269 13.41 0.41 1.77
CA GLN A 269 14.73 0.05 1.27
C GLN A 269 15.55 1.28 0.85
N ASN A 270 14.96 2.24 0.12
CA ASN A 270 15.67 3.44 -0.31
C ASN A 270 15.95 4.38 0.85
N PHE A 271 15.03 4.49 1.81
CA PHE A 271 15.26 5.24 3.05
C PHE A 271 16.38 4.60 3.86
N ILE A 272 16.38 3.27 4.06
CA ILE A 272 17.48 2.61 4.79
C ILE A 272 18.80 2.76 4.03
N ARG A 273 18.83 2.66 2.70
CA ARG A 273 20.04 2.91 1.90
C ARG A 273 20.55 4.35 2.04
N LYS A 274 19.67 5.34 2.03
CA LYS A 274 20.05 6.77 2.13
C LYS A 274 20.37 7.21 3.55
N CYS A 275 19.60 6.74 4.53
CA CYS A 275 19.66 7.19 5.92
C CYS A 275 20.46 6.24 6.82
N GLY A 276 20.85 5.06 6.32
CA GLY A 276 21.62 4.03 7.02
C GLY A 276 20.86 3.26 8.10
N THR A 277 19.69 3.73 8.53
CA THR A 277 18.91 3.12 9.62
C THR A 277 17.44 3.54 9.62
N ALA A 278 16.56 2.61 10.03
CA ALA A 278 15.13 2.88 10.29
C ALA A 278 14.88 3.56 11.66
N TYR A 279 15.89 3.56 12.54
CA TYR A 279 15.85 4.22 13.83
C TYR A 279 16.37 5.65 13.69
N CYS A 280 15.75 6.59 14.40
CA CYS A 280 16.43 7.84 14.69
C CYS A 280 17.43 7.48 15.79
N LYS A 281 18.74 7.43 15.50
CA LYS A 281 19.81 7.11 16.46
C LYS A 281 19.99 8.19 17.57
N GLU A 282 18.92 8.94 17.83
CA GLU A 282 18.74 10.07 18.73
C GLU A 282 19.47 11.36 18.36
N ILE A 283 18.93 12.43 18.92
CA ILE A 283 19.43 13.81 19.03
C ILE A 283 20.79 13.79 19.77
N LYS A 284 21.80 13.12 19.22
CA LYS A 284 23.20 13.28 19.61
C LYS A 284 24.05 13.55 18.38
N VAL A 285 24.88 14.58 18.57
CA VAL A 285 25.67 15.28 17.58
C VAL A 285 26.71 14.34 16.97
N GLY A 286 26.80 14.37 15.64
CA GLY A 286 28.06 14.10 14.94
C GLY A 286 28.13 12.87 14.04
N ASN A 287 27.13 12.61 13.17
CA ASN A 287 27.32 12.05 11.80
C ASN A 287 26.05 11.45 11.13
N GLY A 288 24.83 11.73 11.62
CA GLY A 288 23.57 11.25 11.01
C GLY A 288 22.75 12.34 10.32
N LEU A 289 21.97 11.99 9.29
CA LEU A 289 20.95 12.87 8.70
C LEU A 289 19.95 13.32 9.77
N ASN A 290 19.68 14.61 9.82
CA ASN A 290 18.70 15.20 10.74
C ASN A 290 17.25 14.87 10.30
N CYS A 291 16.26 15.23 11.13
CA CYS A 291 14.87 14.87 10.87
C CYS A 291 14.31 15.49 9.56
N GLN A 292 14.73 16.73 9.24
CA GLN A 292 14.39 17.40 8.00
C GLN A 292 14.92 16.64 6.78
N GLN A 293 16.22 16.31 6.77
CA GLN A 293 16.87 15.56 5.70
C GLN A 293 16.29 14.16 5.51
N ARG A 294 15.82 13.52 6.60
CA ARG A 294 15.10 12.25 6.53
C ARG A 294 13.72 12.41 5.87
N CYS A 295 12.97 13.47 6.20
CA CYS A 295 11.69 13.77 5.54
C CYS A 295 11.89 14.09 4.05
N GLU A 296 12.94 14.84 3.72
CA GLU A 296 13.35 15.11 2.34
C GLU A 296 13.65 13.80 1.59
N ALA A 297 14.38 12.86 2.20
CA ALA A 297 14.66 11.56 1.59
C ALA A 297 13.37 10.77 1.27
N VAL A 298 12.35 10.87 2.12
CA VAL A 298 11.02 10.29 1.88
C VAL A 298 10.34 11.00 0.70
N LEU A 299 10.26 12.34 0.71
CA LEU A 299 9.66 13.11 -0.38
C LEU A 299 10.32 12.83 -1.73
N MET A 300 11.66 12.78 -1.79
CA MET A 300 12.39 12.39 -3.00
C MET A 300 12.04 10.98 -3.48
N THR A 301 11.80 10.04 -2.56
CA THR A 301 11.48 8.65 -2.91
C THR A 301 10.06 8.55 -3.42
N VAL A 302 9.11 9.24 -2.77
CA VAL A 302 7.72 9.38 -3.22
C VAL A 302 7.68 10.02 -4.60
N GLN A 303 8.40 11.13 -4.81
CA GLN A 303 8.43 11.83 -6.09
C GLN A 303 8.98 10.95 -7.21
N LYS A 304 10.13 10.28 -7.00
CA LYS A 304 10.68 9.34 -7.99
C LYS A 304 9.70 8.22 -8.37
N MET A 305 8.89 7.76 -7.41
CA MET A 305 7.87 6.76 -7.66
C MET A 305 6.71 7.33 -8.49
N ILE A 306 6.28 8.56 -8.20
CA ILE A 306 5.27 9.28 -8.99
C ILE A 306 5.78 9.47 -10.42
N ASP A 307 7.00 9.96 -10.60
CA ASP A 307 7.61 10.19 -11.91
C ASP A 307 7.65 8.89 -12.72
N LYS A 308 8.12 7.79 -12.12
CA LYS A 308 8.12 6.47 -12.75
C LYS A 308 6.72 6.01 -13.14
N GLN A 309 5.70 6.24 -12.30
CA GLN A 309 4.32 5.90 -12.63
C GLN A 309 3.74 6.76 -13.75
N ILE A 310 4.26 7.97 -13.97
CA ILE A 310 3.89 8.83 -15.09
C ILE A 310 4.56 8.34 -16.37
N GLU A 311 5.83 7.95 -16.32
CA GLU A 311 6.58 7.40 -17.48
C GLU A 311 6.03 6.06 -17.98
N GLU A 312 5.44 5.25 -17.09
CA GLU A 312 4.85 3.94 -17.42
C GLU A 312 3.42 4.03 -18.02
N LYS A 313 2.82 5.23 -18.12
CA LYS A 313 1.49 5.47 -18.70
C LYS A 313 1.56 6.01 -20.11
#